data_AF-A0A9W8GFK0-F1
#
_entry.id   AF-A0A9W8GFK0-F1
#
_cell.length_a   1.000
_cell.length_b   1.000
_cell.length_c   1.000
_cell.angle_alpha   90.00
_cell.angle_beta   90.00
_cell.angle_gamma   90.00
#
_symmetry.space_group_name_H-M   'P 1'
#
loop_
_entity.id
_entity.type
_entity.pdbx_description
1 polymer ?
#
loop_
_entity_poly.entity_id
_entity_poly.type
_entity_poly.pdbx_seq_one_letter_code
_entity_poly.pdbx_strand_id
1 'polypeptide(L)'
;MKKKRPMGLKARAEQSKKKSKPNQGVSDFDEENTATVMLKNEGDVTEMDELEGIFDSAMGELNDSERATTLLRGTIHECDRILRVTDEQGGAVEPRLYYIYGAALYTLSEVAELSDARAYLELAKHRLEQAREAMEPPMWRVHSTLAQTMLELATADSEIAGALESFDCALDTLAKSAPSEPVLVPETLAIVDLVFSFAERGRLPDPSMALIEWGENKLCELDAAGSETPLVSYLRARALWIRASELLEQQSEDEVPEKHKVAELLAAANGLLEDAQSGDALLLRGEIQLNLGNVQDDEEEQERFYGLAVATFRQAQENGELPEQFAQFIRDFEQGDDGGDSDDDIEDEDEDENEE
;
A
#
# COMPACT_ATOMS: atom_id res chain seq x y z
N MET A 1 -8.04 -7.75 -36.15
CA MET A 1 -8.01 -8.09 -34.71
C MET A 1 -7.59 -6.84 -33.97
N LYS A 2 -8.52 -6.22 -33.23
CA LYS A 2 -8.20 -5.04 -32.42
C LYS A 2 -7.18 -5.42 -31.35
N LYS A 3 -6.18 -4.57 -31.13
CA LYS A 3 -5.09 -4.81 -30.18
C LYS A 3 -5.69 -4.85 -28.77
N LYS A 4 -5.52 -5.97 -28.05
CA LYS A 4 -5.99 -6.08 -26.66
C LYS A 4 -5.35 -4.98 -25.82
N ARG A 5 -6.17 -4.29 -25.01
CA ARG A 5 -5.69 -3.22 -24.11
C ARG A 5 -4.84 -3.83 -22.99
N PRO A 6 -3.84 -3.11 -22.46
CA PRO A 6 -2.97 -3.63 -21.42
C PRO A 6 -3.80 -4.15 -20.23
N MET A 7 -3.53 -5.39 -19.81
CA MET A 7 -4.16 -6.02 -18.64
C MET A 7 -3.53 -5.47 -17.37
N GLY A 8 -4.35 -4.89 -16.48
CA GLY A 8 -3.87 -4.22 -15.27
C GLY A 8 -3.03 -2.97 -15.58
N LEU A 9 -3.55 -1.79 -15.28
CA LEU A 9 -2.73 -0.57 -15.28
C LEU A 9 -1.96 -0.51 -13.96
N LYS A 10 -1.06 -1.48 -13.72
CA LYS A 10 -0.11 -1.48 -12.60
C LYS A 10 1.00 -0.44 -12.86
N ALA A 11 0.61 0.82 -12.94
CA ALA A 11 1.50 1.97 -12.78
C ALA A 11 1.26 2.68 -11.43
N ARG A 12 0.71 1.97 -10.43
CA ARG A 12 0.54 2.46 -9.05
C ARG A 12 1.82 2.43 -8.19
N ALA A 13 2.98 2.03 -8.73
CA ALA A 13 4.22 1.90 -7.94
C ALA A 13 5.45 2.64 -8.48
N GLU A 14 5.44 3.22 -9.69
CA GLU A 14 6.66 3.78 -10.27
C GLU A 14 6.41 5.02 -11.13
N GLN A 15 6.05 6.16 -10.53
CA GLN A 15 6.15 7.44 -11.25
C GLN A 15 6.16 8.66 -10.33
N SER A 16 7.33 8.94 -9.74
CA SER A 16 7.85 10.31 -9.76
C SER A 16 9.39 10.29 -9.68
N LYS A 17 10.04 10.49 -10.83
CA LYS A 17 11.47 10.82 -10.92
C LYS A 17 11.61 12.08 -11.75
N LYS A 18 12.17 13.14 -11.16
CA LYS A 18 13.20 13.94 -11.83
C LYS A 18 14.11 14.66 -10.85
N LYS A 19 15.38 14.27 -10.93
CA LYS A 19 16.55 14.74 -10.16
C LYS A 19 16.84 16.22 -10.34
N SER A 20 17.38 16.85 -9.29
CA SER A 20 18.54 17.73 -9.44
C SER A 20 19.51 17.55 -8.25
N LYS A 21 20.82 17.49 -8.53
CA LYS A 21 21.91 17.63 -7.56
C LYS A 21 22.40 19.08 -7.63
N PRO A 22 22.87 19.68 -6.52
CA PRO A 22 24.33 19.75 -6.33
C PRO A 22 24.80 19.54 -4.88
N ASN A 23 26.13 19.49 -4.78
CA ASN A 23 26.97 19.09 -3.66
C ASN A 23 27.33 20.27 -2.73
N GLN A 24 27.76 19.91 -1.51
CA GLN A 24 28.65 20.63 -0.56
C GLN A 24 28.11 21.69 0.42
N GLY A 25 28.41 21.44 1.70
CA GLY A 25 28.73 22.47 2.69
C GLY A 25 28.07 22.24 4.06
N VAL A 26 28.73 21.54 4.97
CA VAL A 26 28.32 21.51 6.39
C VAL A 26 28.63 22.87 7.00
N SER A 27 27.59 23.64 7.32
CA SER A 27 27.65 24.72 8.31
C SER A 27 26.56 24.46 9.35
N ASP A 28 26.99 24.19 10.58
CA ASP A 28 26.10 24.11 11.73
C ASP A 28 25.38 25.46 11.93
N PHE A 29 24.05 25.40 12.10
CA PHE A 29 23.08 26.50 12.30
C PHE A 29 22.52 27.19 11.04
N ASP A 30 21.54 26.54 10.39
CA ASP A 30 20.48 27.22 9.63
C ASP A 30 19.20 27.25 10.48
N GLU A 31 18.76 28.46 10.86
CA GLU A 31 17.52 28.69 11.64
C GLU A 31 16.25 28.32 10.86
N GLU A 32 16.35 28.15 9.53
CA GLU A 32 15.22 27.88 8.61
C GLU A 32 14.66 26.45 8.71
N ASN A 33 15.42 25.49 9.28
CA ASN A 33 15.00 24.09 9.47
C ASN A 33 14.58 23.75 10.91
N THR A 34 14.31 24.76 11.74
CA THR A 34 13.89 24.53 13.13
C THR A 34 12.40 24.20 13.19
N ALA A 35 12.04 22.92 13.05
CA ALA A 35 10.66 22.45 13.23
C ALA A 35 10.24 22.66 14.70
N THR A 36 9.39 23.65 14.95
CA THR A 36 8.87 23.92 16.30
C THR A 36 7.73 22.95 16.60
N VAL A 37 7.93 22.07 17.57
CA VAL A 37 6.90 21.14 18.06
C VAL A 37 6.12 21.82 19.19
N MET A 38 4.82 22.03 19.02
CA MET A 38 3.96 22.47 20.11
C MET A 38 3.63 21.29 21.02
N LEU A 39 4.23 21.27 22.22
CA LEU A 39 3.86 20.31 23.26
C LEU A 39 2.41 20.57 23.69
N LYS A 40 1.57 19.53 23.64
CA LYS A 40 0.12 19.65 23.92
C LYS A 40 -0.21 19.87 25.41
N ASN A 41 0.75 19.74 26.33
CA ASN A 41 0.54 19.82 27.77
C ASN A 41 1.44 20.86 28.45
N GLU A 42 0.86 21.90 29.06
CA GLU A 42 1.56 22.96 29.81
C GLU A 42 1.84 22.57 31.29
N GLY A 43 2.25 21.33 31.56
CA GLY A 43 2.53 20.80 32.91
C GLY A 43 3.99 20.38 33.12
N ASP A 44 4.29 19.67 34.22
CA ASP A 44 5.55 18.92 34.37
C ASP A 44 5.53 17.75 33.37
N VAL A 45 5.97 18.02 32.14
CA VAL A 45 6.06 17.03 31.05
C VAL A 45 7.28 16.16 31.30
N THR A 46 7.14 14.83 31.24
CA THR A 46 8.29 13.94 31.35
C THR A 46 9.06 13.90 30.03
N GLU A 47 10.34 13.54 30.08
CA GLU A 47 11.18 13.36 28.87
C GLU A 47 10.54 12.40 27.85
N MET A 48 9.80 11.38 28.33
CA MET A 48 9.07 10.44 27.48
C MET A 48 7.81 11.04 26.84
N ASP A 49 7.13 11.94 27.52
CA ASP A 49 5.97 12.65 26.96
C ASP A 49 6.40 13.67 25.90
N GLU A 50 7.57 14.30 26.07
CA GLU A 50 8.16 15.16 25.05
C GLU A 50 8.53 14.35 23.80
N LEU A 51 9.19 13.21 23.98
CA LEU A 51 9.54 12.30 22.89
C LEU A 51 8.30 11.83 22.11
N GLU A 52 7.25 11.42 22.80
CA GLU A 52 5.99 11.06 22.16
C GLU A 52 5.38 12.25 21.42
N GLY A 53 5.41 13.45 21.99
CA GLY A 53 4.93 14.66 21.33
C GLY A 53 5.64 14.95 19.99
N ILE A 54 6.96 14.71 19.93
CA ILE A 54 7.74 14.83 18.69
C ILE A 54 7.31 13.76 17.68
N PHE A 55 7.18 12.51 18.13
CA PHE A 55 6.75 11.39 17.28
C PHE A 55 5.34 11.59 16.73
N ASP A 56 4.36 11.95 17.57
CA ASP A 56 2.99 12.25 17.16
C ASP A 56 2.92 13.41 16.16
N SER A 57 3.76 14.43 16.36
CA SER A 57 3.89 15.53 15.42
C SER A 57 4.44 15.06 14.08
N ALA A 58 5.43 14.17 14.08
CA ALA A 58 5.93 13.54 12.86
C ALA A 58 4.83 12.77 12.12
N MET A 59 3.99 12.05 12.87
CA MET A 59 2.88 11.28 12.30
C MET A 59 1.77 12.15 11.72
N GLY A 60 1.52 13.32 12.31
CA GLY A 60 0.59 14.32 11.76
C GLY A 60 1.06 14.95 10.45
N GLU A 61 2.37 14.93 10.17
CA GLU A 61 3.00 15.59 9.03
C GLU A 61 3.35 14.60 7.90
N LEU A 62 2.87 13.36 7.91
CA LEU A 62 3.20 12.34 6.88
C LEU A 62 2.90 12.78 5.44
N ASN A 63 1.97 13.71 5.24
CA ASN A 63 1.65 14.26 3.92
C ASN A 63 2.73 15.24 3.41
N ASP A 64 3.57 15.77 4.30
CA ASP A 64 4.75 16.58 4.01
C ASP A 64 6.00 15.74 4.33
N SER A 65 6.47 15.00 3.32
CA SER A 65 7.59 14.04 3.46
C SER A 65 8.86 14.68 4.04
N GLU A 66 9.17 15.93 3.71
CA GLU A 66 10.37 16.61 4.21
C GLU A 66 10.24 16.95 5.71
N ARG A 67 9.08 17.47 6.10
CA ARG A 67 8.80 17.80 7.51
C ARG A 67 8.68 16.54 8.37
N ALA A 68 7.99 15.51 7.89
CA ALA A 68 7.91 14.22 8.57
C ALA A 68 9.30 13.60 8.76
N THR A 69 10.11 13.56 7.71
CA THR A 69 11.49 13.03 7.76
C THR A 69 12.34 13.75 8.81
N THR A 70 12.23 15.08 8.86
CA THR A 70 12.97 15.91 9.83
C THR A 70 12.56 15.58 11.26
N LEU A 71 11.26 15.49 11.55
CA LEU A 71 10.74 15.17 12.87
C LEU A 71 11.10 13.73 13.29
N LEU A 72 11.00 12.75 12.38
CA LEU A 72 11.37 11.35 12.66
C LEU A 72 12.86 11.20 13.00
N ARG A 73 13.75 11.91 12.30
CA ARG A 73 15.18 11.96 12.66
C ARG A 73 15.39 12.58 14.04
N GLY A 74 14.64 13.62 14.36
CA GLY A 74 14.60 14.21 15.70
C GLY A 74 14.21 13.18 16.77
N THR A 75 13.12 12.44 16.55
CA THR A 75 12.66 11.35 17.43
C THR A 75 13.75 10.29 17.62
N ILE A 76 14.40 9.84 16.54
CA ILE A 76 15.46 8.82 16.60
C ILE A 76 16.67 9.30 17.40
N HIS A 77 17.14 10.52 17.15
CA HIS A 77 18.27 11.10 17.89
C HIS A 77 17.96 11.25 19.38
N GLU A 78 16.72 11.60 19.71
CA GLU A 78 16.28 11.72 21.09
C GLU A 78 16.20 10.36 21.78
N CYS A 79 15.69 9.33 21.09
CA CYS A 79 15.76 7.94 21.58
C CYS A 79 17.20 7.50 21.87
N ASP A 80 18.15 7.79 20.97
CA ASP A 80 19.57 7.48 21.17
C ASP A 80 20.20 8.24 22.34
N ARG A 81 19.76 9.49 22.58
CA ARG A 81 20.18 10.26 23.75
C ARG A 81 19.68 9.62 25.03
N ILE A 82 18.39 9.30 25.12
CA ILE A 82 17.76 8.69 26.31
C ILE A 82 18.39 7.34 26.63
N LEU A 83 18.62 6.48 25.62
CA LEU A 83 19.29 5.19 25.80
C LEU A 83 20.70 5.35 26.39
N ARG A 84 21.51 6.26 25.84
CA ARG A 84 22.87 6.51 26.35
C ARG A 84 22.86 6.99 27.80
N VAL A 85 21.98 7.94 28.13
CA VAL A 85 21.86 8.47 29.49
C VAL A 85 21.42 7.38 30.47
N THR A 86 20.48 6.54 30.06
CA THR A 86 19.97 5.43 30.89
C THR A 86 21.04 4.37 31.11
N ASP A 87 21.80 4.01 30.07
CA ASP A 87 22.93 3.08 30.16
C ASP A 87 24.04 3.60 31.09
N GLU A 88 24.40 4.89 30.97
CA GLU A 88 25.41 5.53 31.83
C GLU A 88 24.99 5.57 33.30
N GLN A 89 23.69 5.74 33.55
CA GLN A 89 23.12 5.79 34.90
C GLN A 89 22.77 4.41 35.46
N GLY A 90 22.85 3.35 34.65
CA GLY A 90 22.42 2.01 35.02
C GLY A 90 20.92 1.90 35.32
N GLY A 91 20.11 2.76 34.70
CA GLY A 91 18.66 2.78 34.84
C GLY A 91 17.99 1.67 34.03
N ALA A 92 16.71 1.42 34.32
CA ALA A 92 15.88 0.58 33.47
C ALA A 92 15.27 1.45 32.36
N VAL A 93 15.39 1.00 31.11
CA VAL A 93 14.78 1.69 29.97
C VAL A 93 13.26 1.51 30.01
N GLU A 94 12.53 2.61 29.85
CA GLU A 94 11.07 2.54 29.75
C GLU A 94 10.66 1.78 28.47
N PRO A 95 9.82 0.73 28.56
CA PRO A 95 9.46 -0.09 27.40
C PRO A 95 8.86 0.70 26.22
N ARG A 96 8.15 1.79 26.52
CA ARG A 96 7.56 2.70 25.54
C ARG A 96 8.61 3.34 24.62
N LEU A 97 9.82 3.58 25.13
CA LEU A 97 10.94 4.10 24.34
C LEU A 97 11.25 3.20 23.15
N TYR A 98 11.29 1.88 23.38
CA TYR A 98 11.57 0.91 22.32
C TYR A 98 10.48 0.91 21.24
N TYR A 99 9.22 1.07 21.63
CA TYR A 99 8.12 1.17 20.66
C TYR A 99 8.25 2.44 19.81
N ILE A 100 8.38 3.61 20.43
CA ILE A 100 8.51 4.89 19.70
C ILE A 100 9.73 4.85 18.79
N TYR A 101 10.86 4.34 19.29
CA TYR A 101 12.07 4.22 18.49
C TYR A 101 11.88 3.28 17.29
N GLY A 102 11.35 2.08 17.53
CA GLY A 102 11.09 1.11 16.47
C GLY A 102 10.10 1.62 15.42
N ALA A 103 9.00 2.25 15.85
CA ALA A 103 8.01 2.85 14.96
C ALA A 103 8.60 4.01 14.15
N ALA A 104 9.37 4.91 14.77
CA ALA A 104 10.01 6.01 14.06
C ALA A 104 11.01 5.54 12.99
N LEU A 105 11.80 4.50 13.29
CA LEU A 105 12.72 3.87 12.33
C LEU A 105 11.97 3.23 11.15
N TYR A 106 10.89 2.49 11.43
CA TYR A 106 10.03 1.91 10.41
C TYR A 106 9.43 2.99 9.51
N THR A 107 8.76 4.00 10.10
CA THR A 107 8.15 5.09 9.33
C THR A 107 9.19 5.85 8.52
N LEU A 108 10.37 6.14 9.07
CA LEU A 108 11.45 6.82 8.34
C LEU A 108 11.89 6.02 7.11
N SER A 109 11.90 4.68 7.20
CA SER A 109 12.25 3.82 6.07
C SER A 109 11.23 3.88 4.93
N GLU A 110 9.96 4.20 5.24
CA GLU A 110 8.88 4.35 4.25
C GLU A 110 8.86 5.75 3.61
N VAL A 111 9.10 6.81 4.39
CA VAL A 111 8.93 8.19 3.90
C VAL A 111 10.16 8.79 3.24
N ALA A 112 11.36 8.27 3.55
CA ALA A 112 12.60 8.84 3.06
C ALA A 112 13.22 7.95 1.98
N GLU A 113 13.66 8.57 0.88
CA GLU A 113 14.45 7.90 -0.17
C GLU A 113 15.87 7.59 0.34
N LEU A 114 15.98 6.62 1.26
CA LEU A 114 17.23 6.27 1.92
C LEU A 114 17.87 5.07 1.23
N SER A 115 19.14 5.20 0.88
CA SER A 115 19.97 4.06 0.46
C SER A 115 20.02 2.94 1.50
N ASP A 116 19.77 3.31 2.76
CA ASP A 116 19.96 2.46 3.93
C ASP A 116 18.61 2.01 4.54
N ALA A 117 17.49 2.14 3.82
CA ALA A 117 16.15 1.81 4.32
C ALA A 117 16.07 0.42 5.00
N ARG A 118 16.76 -0.58 4.43
CA ARG A 118 16.86 -1.92 5.02
C ARG A 118 17.52 -1.93 6.41
N ALA A 119 18.59 -1.16 6.61
CA ALA A 119 19.26 -1.11 7.91
C ALA A 119 18.36 -0.46 8.98
N TYR A 120 17.57 0.56 8.59
CA TYR A 120 16.54 1.14 9.45
C TYR A 120 15.47 0.11 9.82
N LEU A 121 14.98 -0.68 8.86
CA LEU A 121 14.01 -1.75 9.11
C LEU A 121 14.56 -2.84 10.05
N GLU A 122 15.81 -3.26 9.86
CA GLU A 122 16.45 -4.26 10.75
C GLU A 122 16.58 -3.74 12.18
N LEU A 123 16.96 -2.47 12.35
CA LEU A 123 17.00 -1.84 13.66
C LEU A 123 15.59 -1.63 14.24
N ALA A 124 14.61 -1.25 13.43
CA ALA A 124 13.21 -1.11 13.81
C ALA A 124 12.68 -2.42 14.38
N LYS A 125 12.92 -3.53 13.67
CA LYS A 125 12.54 -4.88 14.11
C LYS A 125 13.16 -5.18 15.47
N HIS A 126 14.46 -4.95 15.64
CA HIS A 126 15.13 -5.20 16.91
C HIS A 126 14.52 -4.38 18.07
N ARG A 127 14.24 -3.09 17.85
CA ARG A 127 13.60 -2.24 18.88
C ARG A 127 12.16 -2.68 19.18
N LEU A 128 11.39 -3.07 18.17
CA LEU A 128 10.02 -3.55 18.37
C LEU A 128 9.98 -4.90 19.09
N GLU A 129 10.95 -5.79 18.86
CA GLU A 129 11.12 -7.03 19.63
C GLU A 129 11.42 -6.73 21.11
N GLN A 130 12.31 -5.76 21.40
CA GLN A 130 12.57 -5.32 22.77
C GLN A 130 11.32 -4.71 23.42
N ALA A 131 10.55 -3.91 22.69
CA ALA A 131 9.27 -3.36 23.17
C ALA A 131 8.30 -4.48 23.50
N ARG A 132 8.16 -5.49 22.63
CA ARG A 132 7.28 -6.66 22.83
C ARG A 132 7.67 -7.46 24.07
N GLU A 133 8.96 -7.60 24.37
CA GLU A 133 9.44 -8.34 25.54
C GLU A 133 9.25 -7.58 26.86
N ALA A 134 9.25 -6.25 26.81
CA ALA A 134 9.29 -5.41 28.00
C ALA A 134 7.96 -4.71 28.34
N MET A 135 7.06 -4.52 27.36
CA MET A 135 5.78 -3.86 27.57
C MET A 135 4.74 -4.79 28.19
N GLU A 136 3.84 -4.21 28.97
CA GLU A 136 2.61 -4.87 29.41
C GLU A 136 1.45 -4.53 28.45
N PRO A 137 0.40 -5.37 28.33
CA PRO A 137 -0.76 -5.08 27.49
C PRO A 137 -1.43 -3.72 27.80
N PRO A 138 -2.00 -3.02 26.80
CA PRO A 138 -2.16 -3.44 25.41
C PRO A 138 -0.94 -3.17 24.52
N MET A 139 -0.47 -4.22 23.84
CA MET A 139 0.69 -4.18 22.92
C MET A 139 0.31 -4.34 21.45
N TRP A 140 -0.97 -4.18 21.09
CA TRP A 140 -1.42 -4.47 19.72
C TRP A 140 -0.70 -3.62 18.67
N ARG A 141 -0.36 -2.36 19.00
CA ARG A 141 0.43 -1.48 18.11
C ARG A 141 1.86 -1.96 17.92
N VAL A 142 2.49 -2.50 18.97
CA VAL A 142 3.83 -3.10 18.88
C VAL A 142 3.79 -4.30 17.94
N HIS A 143 2.84 -5.20 18.14
CA HIS A 143 2.66 -6.39 17.30
C HIS A 143 2.34 -6.05 15.84
N SER A 144 1.47 -5.07 15.60
CA SER A 144 1.12 -4.62 14.24
C SER A 144 2.32 -3.97 13.54
N THR A 145 3.04 -3.06 14.21
CA THR A 145 4.22 -2.40 13.62
C THR A 145 5.36 -3.39 13.39
N LEU A 146 5.54 -4.36 14.30
CA LEU A 146 6.53 -5.44 14.13
C LEU A 146 6.18 -6.31 12.93
N ALA A 147 4.91 -6.69 12.76
CA ALA A 147 4.45 -7.47 11.62
C ALA A 147 4.71 -6.74 10.29
N GLN A 148 4.40 -5.45 10.22
CA GLN A 148 4.70 -4.61 9.05
C GLN A 148 6.20 -4.59 8.74
N THR A 149 7.02 -4.36 9.75
CA THR A 149 8.49 -4.36 9.61
C THR A 149 9.00 -5.72 9.14
N MET A 150 8.43 -6.82 9.63
CA MET A 150 8.76 -8.17 9.20
C MET A 150 8.37 -8.43 7.75
N LEU A 151 7.20 -7.95 7.29
CA LEU A 151 6.78 -8.07 5.89
C LEU A 151 7.70 -7.28 4.95
N GLU A 152 8.11 -6.05 5.31
CA GLU A 152 9.07 -5.28 4.50
C GLU A 152 10.45 -5.96 4.40
N LEU A 153 10.85 -6.71 5.42
CA LEU A 153 12.12 -7.44 5.45
C LEU A 153 12.04 -8.84 4.82
N ALA A 154 10.83 -9.36 4.60
CA ALA A 154 10.61 -10.75 4.25
C ALA A 154 11.18 -11.10 2.87
N THR A 155 11.90 -12.22 2.84
CA THR A 155 12.53 -12.82 1.66
C THR A 155 12.17 -14.30 1.50
N ALA A 156 11.42 -14.87 2.44
CA ALA A 156 10.97 -16.25 2.43
C ALA A 156 9.61 -16.41 3.13
N ASP A 157 8.86 -17.46 2.77
CA ASP A 157 7.53 -17.78 3.31
C ASP A 157 7.50 -17.89 4.85
N SER A 158 8.57 -18.40 5.46
CA SER A 158 8.65 -18.53 6.91
C SER A 158 8.63 -17.17 7.63
N GLU A 159 9.17 -16.13 7.00
CA GLU A 159 9.19 -14.77 7.55
C GLU A 159 7.80 -14.13 7.42
N ILE A 160 7.09 -14.43 6.33
CA ILE A 160 5.71 -14.00 6.10
C ILE A 160 4.77 -14.65 7.12
N ALA A 161 4.91 -15.96 7.35
CA ALA A 161 4.15 -16.67 8.38
C ALA A 161 4.36 -16.05 9.77
N GLY A 162 5.61 -15.75 10.14
CA GLY A 162 5.91 -15.07 11.40
C GLY A 162 5.31 -13.66 11.50
N ALA A 163 5.21 -12.93 10.39
CA ALA A 163 4.57 -11.63 10.36
C ALA A 163 3.05 -11.73 10.55
N LEU A 164 2.40 -12.69 9.88
CA LEU A 164 0.98 -12.99 10.03
C LEU A 164 0.62 -13.42 11.47
N GLU A 165 1.46 -14.25 12.10
CA GLU A 165 1.32 -14.61 13.52
C GLU A 165 1.40 -13.38 14.43
N SER A 166 2.26 -12.40 14.10
CA SER A 166 2.35 -11.14 14.84
C SER A 166 1.09 -10.28 14.64
N PHE A 167 0.48 -10.26 13.45
CA PHE A 167 -0.82 -9.61 13.25
C PHE A 167 -1.94 -10.29 14.05
N ASP A 168 -1.97 -11.62 14.10
CA ASP A 168 -2.93 -12.35 14.94
C ASP A 168 -2.77 -11.98 16.42
N CYS A 169 -1.52 -11.90 16.91
CA CYS A 169 -1.24 -11.42 18.26
C CYS A 169 -1.72 -9.98 18.50
N ALA A 170 -1.62 -9.11 17.49
CA ALA A 170 -2.12 -7.75 17.56
C ALA A 170 -3.65 -7.74 17.74
N LEU A 171 -4.38 -8.46 16.89
CA LEU A 171 -5.84 -8.56 16.94
C LEU A 171 -6.32 -9.18 18.26
N ASP A 172 -5.68 -10.24 18.73
CA ASP A 172 -5.99 -10.87 20.02
C ASP A 172 -5.81 -9.91 21.20
N THR A 173 -4.73 -9.14 21.18
CA THR A 173 -4.43 -8.15 22.22
C THR A 173 -5.40 -6.97 22.18
N LEU A 174 -5.79 -6.55 20.97
CA LEU A 174 -6.80 -5.52 20.77
C LEU A 174 -8.16 -5.99 21.30
N ALA A 175 -8.61 -7.19 20.94
CA ALA A 175 -9.87 -7.76 21.41
C ALA A 175 -9.94 -7.88 22.94
N LYS A 176 -8.81 -8.19 23.60
CA LYS A 176 -8.72 -8.26 25.07
C LYS A 176 -8.77 -6.88 25.75
N SER A 177 -8.19 -5.86 25.13
CA SER A 177 -8.01 -4.53 25.74
C SER A 177 -9.11 -3.53 25.39
N ALA A 178 -9.72 -3.67 24.22
CA ALA A 178 -10.83 -2.86 23.75
C ALA A 178 -11.92 -3.79 23.17
N PRO A 179 -12.62 -4.57 24.03
CA PRO A 179 -13.58 -5.58 23.58
C PRO A 179 -14.83 -4.98 22.91
N SER A 180 -14.97 -3.66 22.91
CA SER A 180 -16.06 -2.99 22.22
C SER A 180 -15.87 -3.08 20.70
N GLU A 181 -16.85 -3.66 20.01
CA GLU A 181 -16.99 -3.68 18.54
C GLU A 181 -16.60 -2.37 17.82
N PRO A 182 -16.97 -1.15 18.28
CA PRO A 182 -16.62 0.10 17.59
C PRO A 182 -15.12 0.38 17.43
N VAL A 183 -14.25 -0.34 18.15
CA VAL A 183 -12.79 -0.21 18.01
C VAL A 183 -12.21 -1.42 17.29
N LEU A 184 -12.66 -2.63 17.65
CA LEU A 184 -12.09 -3.88 17.13
C LEU A 184 -12.32 -4.03 15.62
N VAL A 185 -13.54 -3.76 15.13
CA VAL A 185 -13.88 -3.97 13.71
C VAL A 185 -13.08 -3.01 12.80
N PRO A 186 -13.06 -1.68 13.02
CA PRO A 186 -12.30 -0.77 12.16
C PRO A 186 -10.80 -1.08 12.11
N GLU A 187 -10.18 -1.40 13.24
CA GLU A 187 -8.76 -1.75 13.30
C GLU A 187 -8.46 -3.10 12.63
N THR A 188 -9.36 -4.07 12.75
CA THR A 188 -9.22 -5.35 12.03
C THR A 188 -9.25 -5.12 10.52
N LEU A 189 -10.20 -4.31 10.04
CA LEU A 189 -10.30 -3.96 8.62
C LEU A 189 -9.08 -3.17 8.13
N ALA A 190 -8.55 -2.25 8.94
CA ALA A 190 -7.33 -1.51 8.62
C ALA A 190 -6.09 -2.44 8.49
N ILE A 191 -5.96 -3.42 9.38
CA ILE A 191 -4.87 -4.42 9.29
C ILE A 191 -5.05 -5.31 8.06
N VAL A 192 -6.27 -5.75 7.75
CA VAL A 192 -6.53 -6.54 6.53
C VAL A 192 -6.21 -5.75 5.27
N ASP A 193 -6.63 -4.49 5.19
CA ASP A 193 -6.33 -3.60 4.06
C ASP A 193 -4.82 -3.40 3.86
N LEU A 194 -4.08 -3.26 4.96
CA LEU A 194 -2.64 -3.19 4.95
C LEU A 194 -2.00 -4.48 4.42
N VAL A 195 -2.44 -5.64 4.89
CA VAL A 195 -1.95 -6.95 4.43
C VAL A 195 -2.20 -7.16 2.93
N PHE A 196 -3.36 -6.77 2.42
CA PHE A 196 -3.64 -6.79 0.98
C PHE A 196 -2.74 -5.83 0.19
N SER A 197 -2.42 -4.68 0.76
CA SER A 197 -1.47 -3.74 0.13
C SER A 197 -0.06 -4.35 0.01
N PHE A 198 0.36 -5.19 0.96
CA PHE A 198 1.60 -5.96 0.83
C PHE A 198 1.52 -7.03 -0.27
N ALA A 199 0.39 -7.74 -0.38
CA ALA A 199 0.17 -8.74 -1.43
C ALA A 199 0.25 -8.12 -2.83
N GLU A 200 -0.29 -6.91 -3.02
CA GLU A 200 -0.33 -6.21 -4.31
C GLU A 200 1.02 -5.72 -4.83
N ARG A 201 1.94 -5.36 -3.93
CA ARG A 201 3.23 -4.73 -4.30
C ARG A 201 4.15 -5.66 -5.11
N GLY A 202 3.91 -6.98 -5.10
CA GLY A 202 4.69 -7.95 -5.88
C GLY A 202 6.17 -8.03 -5.49
N ARG A 203 6.56 -7.46 -4.34
CA ARG A 203 7.96 -7.44 -3.86
C ARG A 203 8.38 -8.74 -3.16
N LEU A 204 7.40 -9.50 -2.69
CA LEU A 204 7.64 -10.73 -1.96
C LEU A 204 7.81 -11.89 -2.95
N PRO A 205 8.76 -12.83 -2.71
CA PRO A 205 8.97 -13.97 -3.58
C PRO A 205 7.84 -15.01 -3.43
N ASP A 206 6.98 -15.09 -4.45
CA ASP A 206 5.86 -16.05 -4.58
C ASP A 206 4.86 -16.22 -3.39
N PRO A 207 4.39 -15.20 -2.63
CA PRO A 207 3.65 -15.43 -1.38
C PRO A 207 2.43 -14.51 -1.15
N SER A 208 1.88 -13.92 -2.19
CA SER A 208 0.65 -13.15 -2.13
C SER A 208 -0.53 -13.99 -1.60
N MET A 209 -0.56 -15.28 -1.93
CA MET A 209 -1.64 -16.18 -1.56
C MET A 209 -1.79 -16.34 -0.05
N ALA A 210 -0.70 -16.45 0.72
CA ALA A 210 -0.78 -16.57 2.18
C ALA A 210 -1.34 -15.28 2.83
N LEU A 211 -0.93 -14.11 2.31
CA LEU A 211 -1.44 -12.81 2.77
C LEU A 211 -2.93 -12.65 2.42
N ILE A 212 -3.33 -13.04 1.20
CA ILE A 212 -4.71 -12.99 0.73
C ILE A 212 -5.58 -13.91 1.58
N GLU A 213 -5.18 -15.17 1.75
CA GLU A 213 -5.91 -16.16 2.54
C GLU A 213 -6.07 -15.72 4.00
N TRP A 214 -5.01 -15.17 4.60
CA TRP A 214 -5.10 -14.62 5.96
C TRP A 214 -6.14 -13.50 6.04
N GLY A 215 -6.11 -12.53 5.13
CA GLY A 215 -7.07 -11.43 5.11
C GLY A 215 -8.50 -11.90 4.86
N GLU A 216 -8.71 -12.84 3.92
CA GLU A 216 -10.03 -13.43 3.66
C GLU A 216 -10.58 -14.18 4.88
N ASN A 217 -9.74 -14.92 5.60
CA ASN A 217 -10.15 -15.60 6.83
C ASN A 217 -10.63 -14.58 7.88
N LYS A 218 -9.92 -13.47 8.06
CA LYS A 218 -10.36 -12.39 8.97
C LYS A 218 -11.67 -11.73 8.53
N LEU A 219 -11.87 -11.51 7.23
CA LEU A 219 -13.13 -11.00 6.71
C LEU A 219 -14.28 -12.01 6.88
N CYS A 220 -14.00 -13.31 6.82
CA CYS A 220 -14.99 -14.36 7.11
C CYS A 220 -15.37 -14.39 8.60
N GLU A 221 -14.39 -14.23 9.50
CA GLU A 221 -14.61 -14.15 10.95
C GLU A 221 -15.52 -12.95 11.31
N LEU A 222 -15.28 -11.78 10.71
CA LEU A 222 -16.10 -10.58 10.92
C LEU A 222 -17.54 -10.75 10.42
N ASP A 223 -17.73 -11.41 9.29
CA ASP A 223 -19.05 -11.74 8.76
C ASP A 223 -19.82 -12.71 9.66
N ALA A 224 -19.14 -13.74 10.15
CA ALA A 224 -19.75 -14.68 11.10
C ALA A 224 -20.18 -13.98 12.41
N ALA A 225 -19.52 -12.87 12.75
CA ALA A 225 -19.90 -11.99 13.84
C ALA A 225 -21.00 -10.97 13.48
N GLY A 226 -21.48 -10.93 12.23
CA GLY A 226 -22.52 -10.00 11.77
C GLY A 226 -22.03 -8.57 11.50
N SER A 227 -20.72 -8.38 11.30
CA SER A 227 -20.09 -7.07 11.07
C SER A 227 -20.08 -6.68 9.58
N GLU A 228 -21.20 -6.86 8.88
CA GLU A 228 -21.29 -6.53 7.46
C GLU A 228 -21.24 -5.00 7.26
N THR A 229 -20.22 -4.54 6.55
CA THR A 229 -20.02 -3.12 6.22
C THR A 229 -19.60 -2.99 4.76
N PRO A 230 -19.84 -1.82 4.11
CA PRO A 230 -19.35 -1.59 2.74
C PRO A 230 -17.84 -1.81 2.59
N LEU A 231 -17.06 -1.57 3.66
CA LEU A 231 -15.61 -1.79 3.67
C LEU A 231 -15.26 -3.29 3.62
N VAL A 232 -16.05 -4.18 4.26
CA VAL A 232 -15.85 -5.64 4.15
C VAL A 232 -16.04 -6.10 2.70
N SER A 233 -17.12 -5.65 2.04
CA SER A 233 -17.37 -5.97 0.63
C SER A 233 -16.27 -5.45 -0.28
N TYR A 234 -15.78 -4.22 -0.02
CA TYR A 234 -14.63 -3.65 -0.71
C TYR A 234 -13.38 -4.51 -0.58
N LEU A 235 -13.00 -4.89 0.64
CA LEU A 235 -11.79 -5.68 0.89
C LEU A 235 -11.90 -7.08 0.28
N ARG A 236 -13.08 -7.69 0.27
CA ARG A 236 -13.31 -8.98 -0.42
C ARG A 236 -13.17 -8.87 -1.93
N ALA A 237 -13.74 -7.83 -2.51
CA ALA A 237 -13.58 -7.56 -3.93
C ALA A 237 -12.10 -7.35 -4.28
N ARG A 238 -11.36 -6.64 -3.41
CA ARG A 238 -9.92 -6.44 -3.53
C ARG A 238 -9.17 -7.77 -3.49
N ALA A 239 -9.41 -8.63 -2.51
CA ALA A 239 -8.81 -9.97 -2.43
C ALA A 239 -9.01 -10.82 -3.69
N LEU A 240 -10.24 -10.86 -4.22
CA LEU A 240 -10.58 -11.57 -5.45
C LEU A 240 -9.87 -10.96 -6.68
N TRP A 241 -9.77 -9.64 -6.74
CA TRP A 241 -9.05 -8.93 -7.79
C TRP A 241 -7.54 -9.19 -7.74
N ILE A 242 -6.94 -9.25 -6.55
CA ILE A 242 -5.51 -9.60 -6.38
C ILE A 242 -5.26 -11.01 -6.91
N ARG A 243 -6.05 -12.01 -6.49
CA ARG A 243 -5.97 -13.40 -7.00
C ARG A 243 -6.09 -13.45 -8.52
N ALA A 244 -7.07 -12.74 -9.08
CA ALA A 244 -7.26 -12.67 -10.53
C ALA A 244 -6.04 -12.07 -11.24
N SER A 245 -5.43 -11.05 -10.66
CA SER A 245 -4.26 -10.37 -11.22
C SER A 245 -3.02 -11.27 -11.21
N GLU A 246 -2.80 -12.06 -10.17
CA GLU A 246 -1.70 -13.03 -10.12
C GLU A 246 -1.84 -14.12 -11.18
N LEU A 247 -3.05 -14.65 -11.35
CA LEU A 247 -3.31 -15.64 -12.38
C LEU A 247 -3.01 -15.07 -13.77
N LEU A 248 -3.30 -13.78 -14.01
CA LEU A 248 -2.97 -13.10 -15.26
C LEU A 248 -1.45 -12.90 -15.45
N GLU A 249 -0.70 -12.65 -14.38
CA GLU A 249 0.75 -12.43 -14.43
C GLU A 249 1.55 -13.74 -14.63
N GLN A 250 1.06 -14.85 -14.10
CA GLN A 250 1.71 -16.16 -14.24
C GLN A 250 1.61 -16.75 -15.65
N GLN A 251 0.84 -16.12 -16.55
CA GLN A 251 0.59 -16.63 -17.89
C GLN A 251 1.64 -16.10 -18.87
N SER A 252 2.46 -17.00 -19.41
CA SER A 252 3.29 -16.71 -20.58
C SER A 252 2.41 -16.45 -21.80
N GLU A 253 2.88 -15.59 -22.72
CA GLU A 253 2.11 -14.96 -23.80
C GLU A 253 1.22 -15.87 -24.70
N ASP A 254 1.43 -17.20 -24.71
CA ASP A 254 0.87 -18.07 -25.76
C ASP A 254 -0.36 -18.91 -25.39
N GLU A 255 -0.65 -19.22 -24.12
CA GLU A 255 -1.90 -19.91 -23.74
C GLU A 255 -2.37 -19.44 -22.38
N VAL A 256 -3.64 -19.08 -22.30
CA VAL A 256 -4.30 -18.73 -21.03
C VAL A 256 -5.18 -19.91 -20.58
N PRO A 257 -4.61 -20.91 -19.90
CA PRO A 257 -5.39 -22.04 -19.39
C PRO A 257 -6.40 -21.65 -18.30
N GLU A 258 -6.31 -20.44 -17.73
CA GLU A 258 -7.14 -20.01 -16.59
C GLU A 258 -8.05 -18.80 -16.85
N LYS A 259 -8.33 -18.42 -18.11
CA LYS A 259 -9.21 -17.25 -18.43
C LYS A 259 -10.54 -17.35 -17.72
N HIS A 260 -11.11 -18.57 -17.73
CA HIS A 260 -12.38 -18.83 -17.09
C HIS A 260 -12.31 -18.57 -15.59
N LYS A 261 -11.23 -18.99 -14.93
CA LYS A 261 -11.07 -18.79 -13.50
C LYS A 261 -10.88 -17.31 -13.14
N VAL A 262 -10.08 -16.60 -13.93
CA VAL A 262 -9.91 -15.15 -13.81
C VAL A 262 -11.25 -14.44 -13.96
N ALA A 263 -12.03 -14.79 -15.00
CA ALA A 263 -13.35 -14.20 -15.24
C ALA A 263 -14.34 -14.48 -14.09
N GLU A 264 -14.34 -15.69 -13.52
CA GLU A 264 -15.15 -16.01 -12.32
C GLU A 264 -14.79 -15.12 -11.13
N LEU A 265 -13.50 -14.98 -10.82
CA LEU A 265 -13.02 -14.17 -9.70
C LEU A 265 -13.39 -12.69 -9.89
N LEU A 266 -13.17 -12.15 -11.08
CA LEU A 266 -13.50 -10.76 -11.40
C LEU A 266 -15.01 -10.51 -11.41
N ALA A 267 -15.82 -11.46 -11.90
CA ALA A 267 -17.28 -11.33 -11.86
C ALA A 267 -17.81 -11.32 -10.43
N ALA A 268 -17.27 -12.19 -9.56
CA ALA A 268 -17.59 -12.20 -8.13
C ALA A 268 -17.17 -10.89 -7.45
N ALA A 269 -15.96 -10.38 -7.75
CA ALA A 269 -15.48 -9.10 -7.24
C ALA A 269 -16.37 -7.92 -7.68
N ASN A 270 -16.78 -7.88 -8.96
CA ASN A 270 -17.68 -6.85 -9.47
C ASN A 270 -19.07 -6.90 -8.80
N GLY A 271 -19.59 -8.10 -8.50
CA GLY A 271 -20.86 -8.27 -7.79
C GLY A 271 -20.83 -7.70 -6.37
N LEU A 272 -19.72 -7.83 -5.65
CA LEU A 272 -19.54 -7.26 -4.32
C LEU A 272 -19.53 -5.72 -4.30
N LEU A 273 -19.30 -5.08 -5.46
CA LEU A 273 -19.19 -3.63 -5.61
C LEU A 273 -20.36 -3.02 -6.40
N GLU A 274 -21.46 -3.75 -6.61
CA GLU A 274 -22.58 -3.26 -7.42
C GLU A 274 -23.16 -1.93 -6.90
N ASP A 275 -23.25 -1.81 -5.57
CA ASP A 275 -23.76 -0.62 -4.87
C ASP A 275 -22.67 0.36 -4.40
N ALA A 276 -21.42 0.17 -4.83
CA ALA A 276 -20.29 0.99 -4.39
C ALA A 276 -20.51 2.49 -4.68
N GLN A 277 -20.29 3.35 -3.67
CA GLN A 277 -20.43 4.80 -3.79
C GLN A 277 -19.11 5.56 -3.50
N SER A 278 -18.14 4.94 -2.83
CA SER A 278 -16.87 5.60 -2.52
C SER A 278 -15.96 5.63 -3.74
N GLY A 279 -15.11 6.66 -3.84
CA GLY A 279 -14.14 6.81 -4.93
C GLY A 279 -13.25 5.57 -5.10
N ASP A 280 -12.68 5.04 -4.01
CA ASP A 280 -11.79 3.87 -4.07
C ASP A 280 -12.51 2.58 -4.51
N ALA A 281 -13.75 2.38 -4.06
CA ALA A 281 -14.54 1.22 -4.46
C ALA A 281 -14.98 1.31 -5.93
N LEU A 282 -15.33 2.51 -6.41
CA LEU A 282 -15.62 2.75 -7.82
C LEU A 282 -14.38 2.57 -8.70
N LEU A 283 -13.21 3.04 -8.26
CA LEU A 283 -11.94 2.82 -8.94
C LEU A 283 -11.64 1.32 -9.10
N LEU A 284 -11.70 0.57 -8.00
CA LEU A 284 -11.49 -0.87 -8.04
C LEU A 284 -12.51 -1.57 -8.95
N ARG A 285 -13.78 -1.20 -8.87
CA ARG A 285 -14.84 -1.75 -9.74
C ARG A 285 -14.58 -1.46 -11.22
N GLY A 286 -14.19 -0.24 -11.57
CA GLY A 286 -13.86 0.13 -12.94
C GLY A 286 -12.67 -0.68 -13.47
N GLU A 287 -11.65 -0.91 -12.65
CA GLU A 287 -10.51 -1.75 -12.99
C GLU A 287 -10.90 -3.23 -13.15
N ILE A 288 -11.76 -3.76 -12.28
CA ILE A 288 -12.33 -5.11 -12.43
C ILE A 288 -13.09 -5.24 -13.76
N GLN A 289 -13.91 -4.26 -14.13
CA GLN A 289 -14.66 -4.25 -15.39
C GLN A 289 -13.74 -4.16 -16.61
N LEU A 290 -12.69 -3.34 -16.54
CA LEU A 290 -11.66 -3.28 -17.57
C LEU A 290 -11.00 -4.65 -17.77
N ASN A 291 -10.59 -5.30 -16.68
CA ASN A 291 -9.98 -6.63 -16.72
C ASN A 291 -10.96 -7.71 -17.21
N LEU A 292 -12.25 -7.61 -16.87
CA LEU A 292 -13.30 -8.47 -17.42
C LEU A 292 -13.38 -8.37 -18.94
N GLY A 293 -13.30 -7.15 -19.49
CA GLY A 293 -13.26 -6.94 -20.94
C GLY A 293 -12.02 -7.53 -21.60
N ASN A 294 -10.86 -7.47 -20.93
CA ASN A 294 -9.60 -8.01 -21.46
C ASN A 294 -9.60 -9.55 -21.58
N VAL A 295 -10.30 -10.23 -20.67
CA VAL A 295 -10.38 -11.70 -20.66
C VAL A 295 -11.52 -12.27 -21.52
N GLN A 296 -12.40 -11.42 -22.09
CA GLN A 296 -13.41 -11.88 -23.04
C GLN A 296 -12.77 -12.24 -24.40
N ASP A 297 -13.33 -13.27 -25.04
CA ASP A 297 -13.03 -13.63 -26.43
C ASP A 297 -14.07 -13.09 -27.42
N ASP A 298 -15.27 -12.75 -26.93
CA ASP A 298 -16.33 -12.13 -27.72
C ASP A 298 -16.17 -10.60 -27.74
N GLU A 299 -16.13 -10.00 -28.95
CA GLU A 299 -15.88 -8.57 -29.14
C GLU A 299 -17.03 -7.70 -28.60
N GLU A 300 -18.28 -8.16 -28.69
CA GLU A 300 -19.43 -7.40 -28.19
C GLU A 300 -19.44 -7.34 -26.66
N GLU A 301 -19.18 -8.47 -25.99
CA GLU A 301 -19.04 -8.54 -24.54
C GLU A 301 -17.82 -7.76 -24.02
N GLN A 302 -16.69 -7.82 -24.75
CA GLN A 302 -15.52 -7.00 -24.45
C GLN A 302 -15.86 -5.51 -24.46
N GLU A 303 -16.47 -5.03 -25.55
CA GLU A 303 -16.86 -3.63 -25.70
C GLU A 303 -17.87 -3.21 -24.63
N ARG A 304 -18.83 -4.09 -24.29
CA ARG A 304 -19.79 -3.87 -23.20
C ARG A 304 -19.10 -3.61 -21.88
N PHE A 305 -18.11 -4.43 -21.51
CA PHE A 305 -17.35 -4.25 -20.27
C PHE A 305 -16.49 -2.99 -20.27
N TYR A 306 -15.86 -2.63 -21.40
CA TYR A 306 -15.15 -1.37 -21.52
C TYR A 306 -16.06 -0.16 -21.35
N GLY A 307 -17.27 -0.19 -21.93
CA GLY A 307 -18.28 0.84 -21.72
C GLY A 307 -18.72 0.97 -20.25
N LEU A 308 -18.87 -0.16 -19.55
CA LEU A 308 -19.14 -0.17 -18.10
C LEU A 308 -17.98 0.44 -17.31
N ALA A 309 -16.73 0.07 -17.63
CA ALA A 309 -15.54 0.60 -16.96
C ALA A 309 -15.45 2.12 -17.12
N VAL A 310 -15.68 2.66 -18.32
CA VAL A 310 -15.72 4.11 -18.57
C VAL A 310 -16.80 4.80 -17.75
N ALA A 311 -18.02 4.25 -17.72
CA ALA A 311 -19.11 4.80 -16.92
C ALA A 311 -18.76 4.82 -15.41
N THR A 312 -18.15 3.75 -14.91
CA THR A 312 -17.74 3.64 -13.51
C THR A 312 -16.60 4.60 -13.16
N PHE A 313 -15.58 4.75 -14.03
CA PHE A 313 -14.50 5.71 -13.80
C PHE A 313 -14.98 7.16 -13.85
N ARG A 314 -15.96 7.49 -14.69
CA ARG A 314 -16.61 8.81 -14.68
C ARG A 314 -17.32 9.07 -13.34
N GLN A 315 -18.02 8.07 -12.79
CA GLN A 315 -18.60 8.19 -11.44
C GLN A 315 -17.51 8.37 -10.37
N ALA A 316 -16.38 7.65 -10.47
CA ALA A 316 -15.25 7.85 -9.56
C ALA A 316 -14.67 9.27 -9.66
N GLN A 317 -14.61 9.84 -10.87
CA GLN A 317 -14.14 11.21 -11.12
C GLN A 317 -15.05 12.28 -10.49
N GLU A 318 -16.35 12.00 -10.33
CA GLU A 318 -17.25 12.90 -9.59
C GLU A 318 -16.91 12.97 -8.10
N ASN A 319 -16.23 11.95 -7.57
CA ASN A 319 -15.83 11.83 -6.16
C ASN A 319 -14.39 12.29 -5.88
N GLY A 320 -13.60 12.64 -6.91
CA GLY A 320 -12.21 13.06 -6.73
C GLY A 320 -11.39 13.05 -8.02
N GLU A 321 -10.10 13.35 -7.90
CA GLU A 321 -9.19 13.27 -9.04
C GLU A 321 -8.98 11.82 -9.47
N LEU A 322 -9.16 11.57 -10.77
CA LEU A 322 -8.95 10.26 -11.36
C LEU A 322 -7.45 10.09 -11.69
N PRO A 323 -6.82 8.94 -11.35
CA PRO A 323 -5.48 8.64 -11.83
C PRO A 323 -5.35 8.79 -13.36
N GLU A 324 -4.27 9.41 -13.83
CA GLU A 324 -4.09 9.80 -15.24
C GLU A 324 -4.25 8.62 -16.21
N GLN A 325 -3.83 7.41 -15.80
CA GLN A 325 -3.98 6.19 -16.58
C GLN A 325 -5.45 5.85 -16.90
N PHE A 326 -6.37 6.07 -15.95
CA PHE A 326 -7.81 5.83 -16.16
C PHE A 326 -8.43 6.98 -16.94
N ALA A 327 -7.98 8.21 -16.72
CA ALA A 327 -8.39 9.37 -17.51
C ALA A 327 -8.01 9.20 -18.99
N GLN A 328 -6.80 8.69 -19.27
CA GLN A 328 -6.34 8.37 -20.61
C GLN A 328 -7.19 7.25 -21.23
N PHE A 329 -7.46 6.17 -20.48
CA PHE A 329 -8.33 5.09 -20.95
C PHE A 329 -9.72 5.58 -21.40
N ILE A 330 -10.34 6.49 -20.63
CA ILE A 330 -11.62 7.12 -20.99
C ILE A 330 -11.49 7.87 -22.33
N ARG A 331 -10.45 8.71 -22.48
CA ARG A 331 -10.21 9.47 -23.71
C ARG A 331 -10.02 8.55 -24.93
N ASP A 332 -9.22 7.50 -24.79
CA ASP A 332 -8.94 6.53 -25.85
C ASP A 332 -10.17 5.70 -26.23
N PHE A 333 -11.09 5.47 -25.30
CA PHE A 333 -12.34 4.79 -25.58
C PHE A 333 -13.32 5.71 -26.33
N GLU A 334 -13.42 6.97 -25.93
CA GLU A 334 -14.40 7.93 -26.47
C GLU A 334 -14.03 8.54 -27.82
N GLN A 335 -12.74 8.70 -28.10
CA GLN A 335 -12.29 9.22 -29.39
C GLN A 335 -12.52 8.22 -30.54
N GLY A 336 -12.93 6.98 -30.21
CA GLY A 336 -12.90 5.86 -31.14
C GLY A 336 -11.45 5.52 -31.47
N ASP A 337 -11.17 4.25 -31.70
CA ASP A 337 -9.91 3.84 -32.32
C ASP A 337 -9.93 4.27 -33.82
N ASP A 338 -10.08 5.58 -34.07
CA ASP A 338 -9.95 6.26 -35.36
C ASP A 338 -8.47 6.38 -35.75
N GLY A 339 -7.58 5.72 -34.98
CA GLY A 339 -6.32 5.16 -35.46
C GLY A 339 -6.60 4.08 -36.50
N GLY A 340 -7.24 4.51 -37.59
CA GLY A 340 -7.27 3.81 -38.83
C GLY A 340 -5.84 3.38 -39.17
N ASP A 341 -5.78 2.30 -39.91
CA ASP A 341 -4.74 2.06 -40.89
C ASP A 341 -4.33 3.41 -41.50
N SER A 342 -3.31 4.06 -40.92
CA SER A 342 -2.33 4.73 -41.74
C SER A 342 -1.69 3.56 -42.47
N ASP A 343 -2.37 3.12 -43.53
CA ASP A 343 -1.73 2.69 -44.75
C ASP A 343 -0.68 3.78 -45.02
N ASP A 344 0.50 3.61 -44.41
CA ASP A 344 1.74 3.97 -45.06
C ASP A 344 1.73 3.11 -46.32
N ASP A 345 0.95 3.58 -47.31
CA ASP A 345 1.22 3.43 -48.72
C ASP A 345 2.66 3.89 -48.89
N ILE A 346 3.58 2.97 -48.62
CA ILE A 346 4.92 3.00 -49.19
C ILE A 346 4.64 2.91 -50.68
N GLU A 347 4.46 4.07 -51.31
CA GLU A 347 4.59 4.22 -52.75
C GLU A 347 5.99 3.69 -53.06
N ASP A 348 6.04 2.47 -53.59
CA ASP A 348 7.18 1.93 -54.30
C ASP A 348 7.48 2.93 -55.43
N GLU A 349 8.38 3.87 -55.17
CA GLU A 349 9.02 4.66 -56.22
C GLU A 349 9.87 3.69 -57.04
N ASP A 350 9.27 3.21 -58.13
CA ASP A 350 9.95 2.62 -59.27
C ASP A 350 10.99 3.62 -59.81
N GLU A 351 12.22 3.56 -59.30
CA GLU A 351 13.39 4.17 -59.95
C GLU A 351 13.78 3.32 -61.18
N ASP A 352 13.04 3.52 -62.27
CA ASP A 352 13.51 3.31 -63.63
C ASP A 352 14.51 4.43 -63.99
N GLU A 353 15.81 4.18 -63.82
CA GLU A 353 16.85 4.91 -64.56
C GLU A 353 17.69 3.94 -65.43
N ASN A 354 17.29 3.86 -66.69
CA ASN A 354 18.17 3.56 -67.82
C ASN A 354 18.99 4.81 -68.20
N GLU A 355 20.20 4.57 -68.74
CA GLU A 355 21.18 5.44 -69.43
C GLU A 355 22.52 5.44 -68.65
N GLU A 356 23.62 4.80 -69.08
CA GLU A 356 24.23 4.62 -70.41
C GLU A 356 24.89 3.23 -70.62
#